data_AF-A0AAD9D698-F1
#
_entry.id   AF-A0AAD9D698-F1
#
_cell.length_a   1.000
_cell.length_b   1.000
_cell.length_c   1.000
_cell.angle_alpha   90.00
_cell.angle_beta   90.00
_cell.angle_gamma   90.00
#
_symmetry.space_group_name_H-M   'P 1'
#
loop_
_entity.id
_entity.type
_entity.pdbx_description
1 polymer ?
#
loop_
_entity_poly.entity_id
_entity_poly.type
_entity_poly.pdbx_seq_one_letter_code
_entity_poly.pdbx_strand_id
1 'polypeptide(L)'
;MMKLALLATLAGSAAAFAPAQTGARSTALNADFSKELGVQMPLGYFGGGFLKDADQERFDRLREVELKHGRISMLAVTGYLVTYAGYRFPGAEDIPAGFAAWPALYATDDGKQVLAQMFLFLVTAEIANRSADWLDVEPEFVGDYRNGALDFGWDKFDDATKLKKRAIELNNGRAAQMGILGLMVHEKLGNVDSLLPPHF
;
A
#
# COMPACT_ATOMS: atom_id res chain seq x y z
N MET A 1 75.48 1.00 -0.15
CA MET A 1 74.42 1.46 0.78
C MET A 1 73.17 1.99 0.06
N MET A 2 73.23 2.60 -1.14
CA MET A 2 72.06 3.20 -1.81
C MET A 2 71.19 2.22 -2.66
N LYS A 3 71.68 1.02 -2.96
CA LYS A 3 70.96 0.02 -3.79
C LYS A 3 69.95 -0.85 -3.01
N LEU A 4 70.07 -0.92 -1.68
CA LEU A 4 69.15 -1.69 -0.83
C LEU A 4 67.88 -0.90 -0.46
N ALA A 5 67.96 0.44 -0.41
CA ALA A 5 66.82 1.29 -0.09
C ALA A 5 65.75 1.31 -1.20
N LEU A 6 66.15 1.22 -2.47
CA LEU A 6 65.23 1.24 -3.61
C LEU A 6 64.37 -0.04 -3.73
N LEU A 7 64.89 -1.18 -3.25
CA LEU A 7 64.17 -2.46 -3.26
C LEU A 7 63.10 -2.52 -2.17
N ALA A 8 63.33 -1.88 -1.02
CA ALA A 8 62.35 -1.81 0.07
C ALA A 8 61.13 -0.95 -0.30
N THR A 9 61.30 0.10 -1.11
CA THR A 9 60.19 0.95 -1.58
C THR A 9 59.29 0.26 -2.62
N LEU A 10 59.81 -0.71 -3.39
CA LEU A 10 59.01 -1.46 -4.37
C LEU A 10 58.15 -2.56 -3.73
N ALA A 11 58.57 -3.12 -2.60
CA ALA A 11 57.78 -4.11 -1.85
C ALA A 11 56.55 -3.48 -1.16
N GLY A 12 56.59 -2.18 -0.85
CA GLY A 12 55.46 -1.44 -0.27
C GLY A 12 54.29 -1.22 -1.22
N SER A 13 54.53 -1.18 -2.54
CA SER A 13 53.46 -0.94 -3.53
C SER A 13 52.56 -2.15 -3.80
N ALA A 14 52.97 -3.38 -3.43
CA ALA A 14 52.14 -4.57 -3.66
C ALA A 14 51.10 -4.79 -2.55
N ALA A 15 51.35 -4.31 -1.33
CA ALA A 15 50.41 -4.42 -0.21
C ALA A 15 49.25 -3.40 -0.29
N ALA A 16 49.43 -2.30 -1.04
CA ALA A 16 48.42 -1.25 -1.19
C ALA A 16 47.28 -1.61 -2.18
N PHE A 17 47.43 -2.71 -2.93
CA PHE A 17 46.42 -3.21 -3.88
C PHE A 17 45.85 -4.58 -3.49
N ALA A 18 46.07 -5.04 -2.25
CA ALA A 18 45.34 -6.20 -1.75
C ALA A 18 43.85 -5.81 -1.63
N PRO A 19 42.90 -6.57 -2.21
CA PRO A 19 41.49 -6.30 -2.02
C PRO A 19 41.21 -6.35 -0.51
N ALA A 20 40.79 -5.22 0.05
CA ALA A 20 40.32 -5.19 1.43
C ALA A 20 39.25 -6.27 1.54
N GLN A 21 39.44 -7.25 2.44
CA GLN A 21 38.36 -8.17 2.75
C GLN A 21 37.25 -7.34 3.35
N THR A 22 36.28 -6.95 2.52
CA THR A 22 34.98 -6.52 2.96
C THR A 22 34.40 -7.75 3.65
N GLY A 23 34.62 -7.83 4.97
CA GLY A 23 33.96 -8.83 5.79
C GLY A 23 32.49 -8.77 5.42
N ALA A 24 31.97 -9.86 4.87
CA ALA A 24 30.56 -9.97 4.53
C ALA A 24 29.80 -9.56 5.80
N ARG A 25 29.11 -8.41 5.75
CA ARG A 25 28.22 -8.02 6.83
C ARG A 25 27.15 -9.09 6.89
N SER A 26 27.27 -9.97 7.87
CA SER A 26 26.22 -10.88 8.28
C SER A 26 25.10 -10.03 8.87
N THR A 27 24.11 -9.65 8.06
CA THR A 27 22.82 -9.18 8.56
C THR A 27 21.69 -9.65 7.65
N ALA A 28 21.59 -10.96 7.44
CA ALA A 28 20.27 -11.57 7.29
C ALA A 28 19.97 -12.27 8.60
N LEU A 29 19.69 -11.48 9.64
CA LEU A 29 18.74 -11.95 10.65
C LEU A 29 17.49 -12.26 9.84
N ASN A 30 17.20 -13.55 9.62
CA ASN A 30 15.89 -13.96 9.13
C ASN A 30 14.87 -13.32 10.06
N ALA A 31 14.28 -12.20 9.66
CA ALA A 31 13.32 -11.49 10.45
C ALA A 31 12.12 -12.43 10.61
N ASP A 32 11.83 -12.81 11.86
CA ASP A 32 10.73 -13.71 12.16
C ASP A 32 9.42 -12.92 12.05
N PHE A 33 8.87 -12.89 10.84
CA PHE A 33 7.63 -12.18 10.53
C PHE A 33 6.36 -12.88 11.08
N SER A 34 6.50 -13.96 11.87
CA SER A 34 5.36 -14.69 12.44
C SER A 34 4.63 -13.94 13.55
N LYS A 35 5.24 -12.90 14.12
CA LYS A 35 4.64 -12.06 15.18
C LYS A 35 4.18 -10.69 14.68
N GLU A 36 4.30 -10.45 13.38
CA GLU A 36 3.97 -9.17 12.78
C GLU A 36 2.46 -8.93 12.68
N LEU A 37 2.09 -7.65 12.60
CA LEU A 37 0.72 -7.22 12.36
C LEU A 37 0.13 -7.95 11.15
N GLY A 38 -1.10 -8.47 11.26
CA GLY A 38 -1.78 -9.16 10.15
C GLY A 38 -1.64 -10.68 10.16
N VAL A 39 -0.81 -11.24 11.05
CA VAL A 39 -0.86 -12.66 11.41
C VAL A 39 -2.06 -12.86 12.33
N GLN A 40 -3.08 -13.55 11.84
CA GLN A 40 -4.29 -13.81 12.62
C GLN A 40 -4.92 -15.15 12.29
N MET A 41 -5.72 -15.67 13.22
CA MET A 41 -6.57 -16.81 12.95
C MET A 41 -7.59 -16.48 11.84
N PRO A 42 -7.98 -17.42 10.97
CA PRO A 42 -7.71 -18.86 11.03
C PRO A 42 -6.39 -19.34 10.41
N LEU A 43 -5.72 -18.52 9.59
CA LEU A 43 -4.55 -18.96 8.81
C LEU A 43 -3.22 -18.81 9.54
N GLY A 44 -3.14 -17.96 10.56
CA GLY A 44 -1.88 -17.67 11.25
C GLY A 44 -0.90 -16.99 10.30
N TYR A 45 0.36 -17.47 10.29
CA TYR A 45 1.41 -16.88 9.44
C TYR A 45 1.25 -17.32 7.99
N PHE A 46 0.78 -16.39 7.16
CA PHE A 46 0.68 -16.57 5.71
C PHE A 46 1.78 -15.77 4.98
N GLY A 47 3.04 -16.16 5.17
CA GLY A 47 4.18 -15.52 4.49
C GLY A 47 4.43 -16.01 3.06
N GLY A 48 3.87 -17.18 2.69
CA GLY A 48 4.10 -17.83 1.40
C GLY A 48 5.59 -17.92 1.01
N GLY A 49 5.90 -18.20 -0.25
CA GLY A 49 7.27 -18.10 -0.77
C GLY A 49 7.78 -16.66 -0.93
N PHE A 50 6.94 -15.65 -0.67
CA PHE A 50 7.21 -14.25 -0.97
C PHE A 50 8.11 -13.57 0.06
N LEU A 51 8.05 -14.02 1.32
CA LEU A 51 8.88 -13.53 2.42
C LEU A 51 10.11 -14.43 2.71
N LYS A 52 10.34 -15.46 1.88
CA LYS A 52 11.58 -16.25 1.97
C LYS A 52 12.76 -15.36 1.60
N ASP A 53 13.73 -15.25 2.51
CA ASP A 53 14.92 -14.41 2.40
C ASP A 53 14.62 -12.90 2.23
N ALA A 54 13.44 -12.44 2.67
CA ALA A 54 13.10 -11.02 2.63
C ALA A 54 13.75 -10.25 3.80
N ASP A 55 14.29 -9.09 3.47
CA ASP A 55 14.75 -8.05 4.36
C ASP A 55 13.56 -7.28 4.99
N GLN A 56 13.82 -6.60 6.12
CA GLN A 56 12.80 -5.82 6.82
C GLN A 56 12.25 -4.68 5.94
N GLU A 57 13.10 -4.01 5.16
CA GLU A 57 12.70 -2.93 4.25
C GLU A 57 11.71 -3.43 3.19
N ARG A 58 11.96 -4.60 2.61
CA ARG A 58 11.01 -5.24 1.69
C ARG A 58 9.70 -5.60 2.38
N PHE A 59 9.73 -6.09 3.62
CA PHE A 59 8.51 -6.37 4.37
C PHE A 59 7.68 -5.11 4.61
N ASP A 60 8.31 -4.02 5.05
CA ASP A 60 7.66 -2.74 5.31
C ASP A 60 7.06 -2.16 4.03
N ARG A 61 7.79 -2.24 2.91
CA ARG A 61 7.27 -1.86 1.59
C ARG A 61 6.07 -2.72 1.17
N LEU A 62 6.16 -4.04 1.33
CA LEU A 62 5.05 -4.94 0.99
C LEU A 62 3.82 -4.66 1.85
N ARG A 63 4.01 -4.33 3.13
CA ARG A 63 2.94 -3.90 4.04
C ARG A 63 2.29 -2.60 3.59
N GLU A 64 3.07 -1.61 3.18
CA GLU A 64 2.54 -0.36 2.66
C GLU A 64 1.69 -0.60 1.40
N VAL A 65 2.20 -1.42 0.48
CA VAL A 65 1.51 -1.80 -0.75
C VAL A 65 0.21 -2.53 -0.43
N GLU A 66 0.23 -3.50 0.48
CA GLU A 66 -0.95 -4.24 0.93
C GLU A 66 -2.01 -3.29 1.51
N LEU A 67 -1.59 -2.36 2.38
CA LEU A 67 -2.48 -1.40 3.02
C LEU A 67 -3.11 -0.44 2.01
N LYS A 68 -2.32 0.08 1.06
CA LYS A 68 -2.82 0.98 0.01
C LYS A 68 -3.87 0.28 -0.87
N HIS A 69 -3.58 -0.94 -1.33
CA HIS A 69 -4.56 -1.71 -2.11
C HIS A 69 -5.81 -2.05 -1.30
N GLY A 70 -5.64 -2.39 -0.01
CA GLY A 70 -6.76 -2.67 0.89
C GLY A 70 -7.68 -1.45 1.06
N ARG A 71 -7.12 -0.27 1.32
CA ARG A 71 -7.87 0.99 1.46
C ARG A 71 -8.62 1.36 0.19
N ILE A 72 -7.95 1.28 -0.97
CA ILE A 72 -8.59 1.53 -2.27
C ILE A 72 -9.74 0.56 -2.49
N SER A 73 -9.55 -0.72 -2.16
CA SER A 73 -10.59 -1.75 -2.33
C SER A 73 -11.78 -1.55 -1.39
N MET A 74 -11.55 -1.15 -0.13
CA MET A 74 -12.63 -0.84 0.81
C MET A 74 -13.52 0.31 0.32
N LEU A 75 -12.89 1.38 -0.19
CA LEU A 75 -13.60 2.50 -0.81
C LEU A 75 -14.34 2.06 -2.08
N ALA A 76 -13.70 1.23 -2.91
CA ALA A 76 -14.30 0.74 -4.15
C ALA A 76 -15.54 -0.14 -3.90
N VAL A 77 -15.49 -1.09 -2.96
CA VAL A 77 -16.65 -1.93 -2.59
C VAL A 77 -17.80 -1.05 -2.08
N THR A 78 -17.52 -0.14 -1.16
CA THR A 78 -18.54 0.74 -0.58
C THR A 78 -19.16 1.63 -1.68
N GLY A 79 -18.32 2.25 -2.52
CA GLY A 79 -18.78 3.08 -3.62
C GLY A 79 -19.60 2.31 -4.65
N TYR A 80 -19.20 1.08 -4.99
CA TYR A 80 -19.95 0.22 -5.88
C TYR A 80 -21.34 -0.11 -5.34
N LEU A 81 -21.43 -0.54 -4.07
CA LEU A 81 -22.70 -0.90 -3.45
C LEU A 81 -23.65 0.29 -3.29
N VAL A 82 -23.13 1.46 -2.91
CA VAL A 82 -23.91 2.70 -2.77
C VAL A 82 -24.48 3.13 -4.13
N THR A 83 -23.65 3.10 -5.18
CA THR A 83 -24.07 3.49 -6.54
C THR A 83 -25.00 2.46 -7.19
N TYR A 84 -24.84 1.17 -6.86
CA TYR A 84 -25.76 0.10 -7.26
C TYR A 84 -27.13 0.22 -6.57
N ALA A 85 -27.15 0.64 -5.30
CA ALA A 85 -28.37 0.91 -4.55
C ALA A 85 -29.14 2.16 -5.03
N GLY A 86 -28.62 2.88 -6.04
CA GLY A 86 -29.29 4.05 -6.63
C GLY A 86 -29.02 5.37 -5.91
N TYR A 87 -28.20 5.40 -4.86
CA TYR A 87 -27.82 6.66 -4.21
C TYR A 87 -26.82 7.43 -5.07
N ARG A 88 -27.24 8.60 -5.55
CA ARG A 88 -26.44 9.49 -6.39
C ARG A 88 -26.40 10.90 -5.82
N PHE A 89 -25.32 11.61 -6.15
CA PHE A 89 -25.26 13.03 -5.89
C PHE A 89 -26.20 13.77 -6.86
N PRO A 90 -26.81 14.89 -6.43
CA PRO A 90 -27.59 15.74 -7.32
C PRO A 90 -26.75 16.16 -8.53
N GLY A 91 -27.27 15.92 -9.75
CA GLY A 91 -26.55 16.17 -11.00
C GLY A 91 -25.70 15.00 -11.53
N ALA A 92 -25.67 13.86 -10.83
CA ALA A 92 -25.00 12.62 -11.25
C ALA A 92 -25.99 11.44 -11.39
N GLU A 93 -27.28 11.73 -11.52
CA GLU A 93 -28.37 10.75 -11.54
C GLU A 93 -28.36 9.88 -12.81
N ASP A 94 -27.94 10.43 -13.94
CA ASP A 94 -27.88 9.73 -15.23
C ASP A 94 -26.68 8.79 -15.38
N ILE A 95 -25.75 8.78 -14.41
CA ILE A 95 -24.54 7.96 -14.49
C ILE A 95 -24.86 6.54 -13.99
N PRO A 96 -24.69 5.49 -14.82
CA PRO A 96 -24.97 4.11 -14.41
C PRO A 96 -23.96 3.62 -13.36
N ALA A 97 -24.26 2.51 -12.69
CA ALA A 97 -23.34 1.89 -11.73
C ALA A 97 -22.27 1.06 -12.44
N GLY A 98 -21.16 0.81 -11.76
CA GLY A 98 -20.09 -0.07 -12.24
C GLY A 98 -19.29 0.46 -13.44
N PHE A 99 -18.81 -0.46 -14.28
CA PHE A 99 -18.01 -0.16 -15.46
C PHE A 99 -18.77 0.63 -16.54
N ALA A 100 -20.10 0.61 -16.53
CA ALA A 100 -20.89 1.44 -17.43
C ALA A 100 -20.74 2.94 -17.13
N ALA A 101 -20.30 3.32 -15.92
CA ALA A 101 -20.07 4.72 -15.55
C ALA A 101 -18.97 5.38 -16.40
N TRP A 102 -17.93 4.61 -16.77
CA TRP A 102 -16.80 5.12 -17.54
C TRP A 102 -17.18 5.66 -18.93
N PRO A 103 -17.84 4.89 -19.81
CA PRO A 103 -18.27 5.42 -21.11
C PRO A 103 -19.29 6.57 -20.96
N ALA A 104 -20.16 6.54 -19.95
CA ALA A 104 -21.09 7.64 -19.68
C ALA A 104 -20.38 8.95 -19.31
N LEU A 105 -19.35 8.87 -18.46
CA LEU A 105 -18.51 10.02 -18.08
C LEU A 105 -17.66 10.52 -19.25
N TYR A 106 -17.15 9.64 -20.11
CA TYR A 106 -16.37 10.05 -21.29
C TYR A 106 -17.22 10.63 -22.42
N ALA A 107 -18.53 10.35 -22.44
CA ALA A 107 -19.43 10.87 -23.47
C ALA A 107 -19.70 12.38 -23.32
N THR A 108 -19.64 12.90 -22.09
CA THR A 108 -19.93 14.31 -21.78
C THR A 108 -18.64 15.10 -21.55
N ASP A 109 -18.64 16.38 -21.93
CA ASP A 109 -17.47 17.24 -21.68
C ASP A 109 -17.30 17.56 -20.19
N ASP A 110 -18.42 17.70 -19.46
CA ASP A 110 -18.42 17.85 -18.01
C ASP A 110 -17.85 16.60 -17.31
N GLY A 111 -18.23 15.39 -17.76
CA GLY A 111 -17.71 14.15 -17.21
C GLY A 111 -16.20 13.99 -17.42
N LYS A 112 -15.67 14.42 -18.58
CA LYS A 112 -14.21 14.46 -18.81
C LYS A 112 -13.49 15.42 -17.86
N GLN A 113 -14.08 16.59 -17.58
CA GLN A 113 -13.51 17.54 -16.62
C GLN A 113 -13.50 16.97 -15.20
N VAL A 114 -14.58 16.31 -14.79
CA VAL A 114 -14.65 15.62 -13.48
C VAL A 114 -13.57 14.55 -13.38
N LEU A 115 -13.41 13.70 -14.41
CA LEU A 115 -12.35 12.68 -14.44
C LEU A 115 -10.95 13.30 -14.37
N ALA A 116 -10.71 14.41 -15.06
CA ALA A 116 -9.43 15.12 -15.02
C ALA A 116 -9.14 15.71 -13.63
N GLN A 117 -10.15 16.31 -12.99
CA GLN A 117 -10.04 16.82 -11.62
C GLN A 117 -9.79 15.69 -10.62
N MET A 118 -10.50 14.56 -10.74
CA MET A 118 -10.29 13.38 -9.90
C MET A 118 -8.86 12.84 -10.05
N PHE A 119 -8.37 12.72 -11.29
CA PHE A 119 -7.02 12.26 -11.55
C PHE A 119 -5.97 13.22 -10.97
N LEU A 120 -6.13 14.53 -11.20
CA LEU A 120 -5.25 15.55 -10.65
C LEU A 120 -5.21 15.50 -9.12
N PHE A 121 -6.39 15.40 -8.49
CA PHE A 121 -6.50 15.29 -7.04
C PHE A 121 -5.77 14.04 -6.51
N LEU A 122 -5.96 12.87 -7.13
CA LEU A 122 -5.29 11.63 -6.71
C LEU A 122 -3.77 11.73 -6.84
N VAL A 123 -3.27 12.32 -7.93
CA VAL A 123 -1.82 12.52 -8.15
C VAL A 123 -1.26 13.48 -7.11
N THR A 124 -1.91 14.62 -6.88
CA THR A 124 -1.46 15.61 -5.88
C THR A 124 -1.52 15.03 -4.47
N ALA A 125 -2.59 14.33 -4.12
CA ALA A 125 -2.74 13.68 -2.81
C ALA A 125 -1.70 12.57 -2.60
N GLU A 126 -1.37 11.81 -3.64
CA GLU A 126 -0.33 10.79 -3.56
C GLU A 126 1.06 11.40 -3.36
N ILE A 127 1.39 12.49 -4.06
CA ILE A 127 2.67 13.18 -3.90
C ILE A 127 2.78 13.80 -2.50
N ALA A 128 1.72 14.48 -2.05
CA ALA A 128 1.72 15.16 -0.75
C ALA A 128 1.85 14.19 0.44
N ASN A 129 1.26 12.99 0.33
CA ASN A 129 1.24 11.98 1.41
C ASN A 129 2.39 10.97 1.33
N ARG A 130 3.05 10.78 0.18
CA ARG A 130 4.15 9.80 0.03
C ARG A 130 5.42 10.27 0.72
N SER A 131 5.81 11.52 0.51
CA SER A 131 7.04 12.04 1.10
C SER A 131 6.77 12.78 2.40
N ALA A 132 5.67 13.54 2.51
CA ALA A 132 5.34 14.37 3.68
C ALA A 132 6.52 15.13 4.33
N ASP A 133 7.69 15.24 3.67
CA ASP A 133 8.94 15.85 4.17
C ASP A 133 8.78 17.33 4.50
N TRP A 134 7.66 17.91 4.07
CA TRP A 134 7.25 19.28 4.33
C TRP A 134 6.53 19.46 5.69
N LEU A 135 6.25 18.36 6.40
CA LEU A 135 5.68 18.31 7.74
C LEU A 135 6.74 17.75 8.69
N ASP A 136 7.02 18.46 9.77
CA ASP A 136 7.97 18.05 10.83
C ASP A 136 7.35 16.99 11.77
N VAL A 137 6.69 15.99 11.18
CA VAL A 137 5.94 14.93 11.87
C VAL A 137 6.36 13.58 11.32
N GLU A 138 7.02 12.77 12.14
CA GLU A 138 7.35 11.40 11.74
C GLU A 138 6.12 10.48 11.86
N PRO A 139 5.90 9.60 10.87
CA PRO A 139 4.79 8.64 10.91
C PRO A 139 5.00 7.59 12.02
N GLU A 140 3.99 7.38 12.87
CA GLU A 140 4.03 6.41 13.98
C GLU A 140 4.15 4.96 13.46
N PHE A 141 3.69 4.70 12.23
CA PHE A 141 3.79 3.42 11.55
C PHE A 141 3.65 3.55 10.04
N VAL A 142 4.07 2.51 9.30
CA VAL A 142 3.96 2.44 7.83
C VAL A 142 2.51 2.64 7.38
N GLY A 143 2.28 3.68 6.57
CA GLY A 143 0.95 4.03 6.04
C GLY A 143 0.11 4.92 6.96
N ASP A 144 0.72 5.57 7.95
CA ASP A 144 0.08 6.66 8.70
C ASP A 144 0.08 7.96 7.89
N TYR A 145 -1.08 8.33 7.33
CA TYR A 145 -1.28 9.57 6.57
C TYR A 145 -2.01 10.65 7.37
N ARG A 146 -2.04 10.54 8.72
CA ARG A 146 -2.70 11.55 9.57
C ARG A 146 -1.94 12.87 9.60
N ASN A 147 -0.63 12.84 9.29
CA ASN A 147 0.23 14.02 9.14
C ASN A 147 0.14 15.00 10.34
N GLY A 148 -0.17 14.48 11.54
CA GLY A 148 -0.41 15.26 12.76
C GLY A 148 -1.64 16.19 12.73
N ALA A 149 -2.40 16.25 11.62
CA ALA A 149 -3.49 17.20 11.42
C ALA A 149 -4.87 16.66 11.80
N LEU A 150 -5.06 15.33 11.78
CA LEU A 150 -6.34 14.67 12.02
C LEU A 150 -6.21 13.58 13.09
N ASP A 151 -6.27 13.99 14.36
CA ASP A 151 -6.41 13.05 15.47
C ASP A 151 -7.89 12.76 15.73
N PHE A 152 -8.42 11.68 15.13
CA PHE A 152 -9.75 11.15 15.43
C PHE A 152 -9.80 10.43 16.81
N GLY A 153 -9.10 10.97 17.81
CA GLY A 153 -8.91 10.36 19.12
C GLY A 153 -8.00 9.13 19.09
N TRP A 154 -7.16 9.00 18.07
CA TRP A 154 -6.17 7.93 17.94
C TRP A 154 -5.17 7.93 19.10
N ASP A 155 -4.74 9.12 19.50
CA ASP A 155 -3.73 9.29 20.55
C ASP A 155 -4.27 8.94 21.95
N LYS A 156 -5.59 8.77 22.08
CA LYS A 156 -6.25 8.36 23.33
C LYS A 156 -6.36 6.85 23.49
N PHE A 157 -6.07 6.05 22.45
CA PHE A 157 -6.14 4.60 22.53
C PHE A 157 -4.85 4.00 23.12
N ASP A 158 -5.01 2.90 23.84
CA ASP A 158 -3.92 2.03 24.26
C ASP A 158 -3.29 1.29 23.08
N ASP A 159 -2.02 0.92 23.22
CA ASP A 159 -1.24 0.27 22.15
C ASP A 159 -1.87 -1.06 21.69
N ALA A 160 -2.50 -1.79 22.61
CA ALA A 160 -3.22 -3.02 22.26
C ALA A 160 -4.46 -2.75 21.39
N THR A 161 -5.22 -1.70 21.67
CA THR A 161 -6.34 -1.30 20.80
C THR A 161 -5.85 -0.77 19.46
N LYS A 162 -4.76 0.03 19.43
CA LYS A 162 -4.15 0.48 18.18
C LYS A 162 -3.77 -0.71 17.28
N LEU A 163 -3.08 -1.71 17.85
CA LEU A 163 -2.73 -2.95 17.12
C LEU A 163 -3.97 -3.70 16.63
N LYS A 164 -4.99 -3.85 17.47
CA LYS A 164 -6.25 -4.50 17.10
C LYS A 164 -6.96 -3.78 15.95
N LYS A 165 -7.03 -2.45 15.99
CA LYS A 165 -7.69 -1.63 14.95
C LYS A 165 -6.94 -1.71 13.63
N ARG A 166 -5.61 -1.67 13.66
CA ARG A 166 -4.77 -1.87 12.46
C ARG A 166 -4.93 -3.27 11.87
N ALA A 167 -5.06 -4.29 12.71
CA ALA A 167 -5.36 -5.64 12.23
C ALA A 167 -6.75 -5.69 11.57
N ILE A 168 -7.77 -5.09 12.18
CA ILE A 168 -9.12 -5.01 11.60
C ILE A 168 -9.08 -4.31 10.23
N GLU A 169 -8.38 -3.17 10.12
CA GLU A 169 -8.21 -2.45 8.86
C GLU A 169 -7.58 -3.33 7.79
N LEU A 170 -6.49 -4.02 8.11
CA LEU A 170 -5.77 -4.86 7.16
C LEU A 170 -6.66 -6.01 6.64
N ASN A 171 -7.42 -6.65 7.52
CA ASN A 171 -8.26 -7.79 7.12
C ASN A 171 -9.52 -7.37 6.38
N ASN A 172 -10.12 -6.23 6.75
CA ASN A 172 -11.19 -5.64 5.94
C ASN A 172 -10.66 -5.25 4.56
N GLY A 173 -9.43 -4.74 4.47
CA GLY A 173 -8.73 -4.49 3.21
C GLY A 173 -8.55 -5.75 2.36
N ARG A 174 -8.04 -6.83 2.94
CA ARG A 174 -7.90 -8.15 2.28
C ARG A 174 -9.22 -8.71 1.79
N ALA A 175 -10.26 -8.65 2.62
CA ALA A 175 -11.60 -9.09 2.25
C ALA A 175 -12.20 -8.22 1.13
N ALA A 176 -12.02 -6.89 1.20
CA ALA A 176 -12.51 -5.96 0.21
C ALA A 176 -11.82 -6.14 -1.15
N GLN A 177 -10.53 -6.49 -1.19
CA GLN A 177 -9.82 -6.82 -2.44
C GLN A 177 -10.49 -7.98 -3.17
N MET A 178 -10.83 -9.04 -2.45
CA MET A 178 -11.56 -10.18 -3.02
C MET A 178 -13.00 -9.81 -3.39
N GLY A 179 -13.65 -8.98 -2.58
CA GLY A 179 -15.01 -8.49 -2.83
C GLY A 179 -15.11 -7.68 -4.11
N ILE A 180 -14.25 -6.67 -4.30
CA ILE A 180 -14.26 -5.84 -5.51
C ILE A 180 -13.85 -6.64 -6.75
N LEU A 181 -12.90 -7.56 -6.63
CA LEU A 181 -12.54 -8.45 -7.72
C LEU A 181 -13.73 -9.31 -8.16
N GLY A 182 -14.47 -9.87 -7.20
CA GLY A 182 -15.70 -10.59 -7.46
C GLY A 182 -16.72 -9.73 -8.21
N LEU A 183 -17.02 -8.54 -7.69
CA LEU A 183 -17.96 -7.61 -8.33
C LEU A 183 -17.54 -7.24 -9.75
N MET A 184 -16.26 -6.92 -9.96
CA MET A 184 -15.75 -6.55 -11.29
C MET A 184 -15.89 -7.71 -12.30
N VAL A 185 -15.55 -8.93 -11.90
CA VAL A 185 -15.65 -10.12 -12.76
C VAL A 185 -17.10 -10.45 -13.06
N HIS A 186 -17.96 -10.48 -12.03
CA HIS A 186 -19.38 -10.78 -12.19
C HIS A 186 -20.10 -9.73 -13.05
N GLU A 187 -19.68 -8.47 -13.01
CA GLU A 187 -20.22 -7.43 -13.90
C GLU A 187 -19.89 -7.69 -15.36
N LYS A 188 -18.65 -8.08 -15.66
CA LYS A 188 -18.27 -8.43 -17.03
C LYS A 188 -18.91 -9.73 -17.52
N LEU A 189 -19.23 -10.65 -16.62
CA LEU A 189 -19.99 -11.85 -16.93
C LEU A 189 -21.50 -11.58 -17.07
N GLY A 190 -21.98 -10.40 -16.68
CA GLY A 190 -23.40 -10.02 -16.78
C GLY A 190 -24.30 -10.72 -15.77
N ASN A 191 -23.76 -11.19 -14.63
CA ASN A 191 -24.53 -11.92 -13.60
C ASN A 191 -24.51 -11.25 -12.22
N VAL A 192 -24.23 -9.95 -12.13
CA VAL A 192 -24.22 -9.20 -10.85
C VAL A 192 -25.56 -9.27 -10.14
N ASP A 193 -26.67 -9.28 -10.88
CA ASP A 193 -28.01 -9.34 -10.31
C ASP A 193 -28.34 -10.69 -9.63
N SER A 194 -27.50 -11.72 -9.85
CA SER A 194 -27.59 -12.97 -9.08
C SER A 194 -26.89 -12.91 -7.73
N LEU A 195 -26.01 -11.93 -7.54
CA LEU A 195 -25.21 -11.72 -6.34
C LEU A 195 -25.78 -10.63 -5.44
N LEU A 196 -26.30 -9.56 -6.04
CA LEU A 196 -26.88 -8.41 -5.34
C LEU A 196 -28.41 -8.46 -5.39
N PRO A 197 -29.09 -7.95 -4.35
CA PRO A 197 -30.55 -7.88 -4.36
C PRO A 197 -31.03 -6.99 -5.51
N PRO A 198 -32.18 -7.31 -6.13
CA PRO A 198 -32.74 -6.50 -7.21
C PRO A 198 -32.98 -5.06 -6.74
N HIS A 199 -32.76 -4.11 -7.66
CA HIS A 199 -33.01 -2.69 -7.44
C HIS A 199 -34.45 -2.47 -6.91
N PHE A 200 -34.58 -1.60 -5.89
CA PHE A 200 -35.87 -1.11 -5.39
C PHE A 200 -36.40 0.03 -6.26
#